data_AF-A0AAN9A9P4-F1
#
_entry.id   AF-A0AAN9A9P4-F1
#
_cell.length_a   1.000
_cell.length_b   1.000
_cell.length_c   1.000
_cell.angle_alpha   90.00
_cell.angle_beta   90.00
_cell.angle_gamma   90.00
#
_symmetry.space_group_name_H-M   'P 1'
#
loop_
_entity.id
_entity.type
_entity.pdbx_description
1 polymer ?
#
loop_
_entity_poly.entity_id
_entity_poly.type
_entity_poly.pdbx_seq_one_letter_code
_entity_poly.pdbx_strand_id
1 'polypeptide(L)'
;MKYLYKYPQQRYPYEELENVNREKNVLDLEYELEDTGEILLHINFVAGIFSQGYWDVFVTYAKGSPNDILMEIEVTNRGEKTDTVHVLPTLWYRNTWTWGCTHEGCGLKPKLYMLGEDGADEQISHCLIHGWHESLGDYTWAIDKSSDPAQVLFTENETNSLRLFGVENYTPYVKDAFHRFLINGEKSAVSPSNRGTKACAHCEVTVAPHCSKIIRTRLWQNDSLAPDNSDIFGDIFTKILMERRKEADGFYNNILSPSLTTDEKLVSRQALAGLLWTKQFYHYIVQDWLGGDKNQPEPPESRKSGRNADWKHLYNRDVISMPDKWEYPWYASWDLAFHAVALALVDMEFAKDQLVLFLREWYMHPNGQIPAYEFALGDVNPPVHAWAVMNVYRGHAKQKSPDFVFLAKCFQKLSLNFTWWVNRKDPHGRNLFGGGFLGLDNIGVFDRSKPMPVPGQLEQVRNCIPE
;
A
#
# COMPACT_ATOMS: atom_id res chain seq x y z
N MET A 1 -6.94 -12.39 -5.54
CA MET A 1 -5.97 -11.37 -6.01
C MET A 1 -4.63 -12.04 -6.23
N LYS A 2 -3.89 -11.71 -7.28
CA LYS A 2 -2.54 -12.25 -7.55
C LYS A 2 -1.63 -11.09 -7.93
N TYR A 3 -0.39 -11.08 -7.44
CA TYR A 3 0.65 -10.16 -7.92
C TYR A 3 1.98 -10.91 -8.09
N LEU A 4 2.86 -10.32 -8.89
CA LEU A 4 4.23 -10.79 -9.11
C LEU A 4 5.18 -9.76 -8.51
N TYR A 5 6.15 -10.23 -7.73
CA TYR A 5 7.31 -9.46 -7.35
C TYR A 5 8.55 -10.13 -7.96
N LYS A 6 9.33 -9.36 -8.73
CA LYS A 6 10.61 -9.82 -9.28
C LYS A 6 11.72 -9.41 -8.32
N TYR A 7 12.42 -10.39 -7.77
CA TYR A 7 13.47 -10.16 -6.78
C TYR A 7 14.82 -10.63 -7.33
N PRO A 8 15.82 -9.76 -7.51
CA PRO A 8 17.12 -10.17 -8.04
C PRO A 8 17.81 -11.18 -7.11
N GLN A 9 18.57 -12.12 -7.68
CA GLN A 9 19.46 -13.00 -6.89
C GLN A 9 20.70 -12.25 -6.39
N GLN A 10 21.09 -11.20 -7.11
CA GLN A 10 22.19 -10.33 -6.72
C GLN A 10 21.80 -9.38 -5.59
N ARG A 11 22.82 -8.88 -4.88
CA ARG A 11 22.66 -7.78 -3.93
C ARG A 11 22.11 -6.55 -4.67
N TYR A 12 21.09 -5.92 -4.09
CA TYR A 12 20.52 -4.70 -4.66
C TYR A 12 21.52 -3.53 -4.61
N PRO A 13 21.76 -2.82 -5.74
CA PRO A 13 22.87 -1.89 -5.91
C PRO A 13 22.53 -0.46 -5.45
N TYR A 14 21.99 -0.30 -4.23
CA TYR A 14 21.58 1.01 -3.70
C TYR A 14 22.71 2.05 -3.75
N GLU A 15 23.91 1.67 -3.28
CA GLU A 15 25.07 2.58 -3.23
C GLU A 15 25.55 2.98 -4.63
N GLU A 16 25.50 2.07 -5.60
CA GLU A 16 25.90 2.35 -6.99
C GLU A 16 24.94 3.34 -7.64
N LEU A 17 23.63 3.11 -7.51
CA LEU A 17 22.59 4.02 -8.00
C LEU A 17 22.78 5.44 -7.44
N GLU A 18 23.03 5.57 -6.14
CA GLU A 18 23.25 6.89 -5.52
C GLU A 18 24.56 7.55 -5.95
N ASN A 19 25.65 6.79 -6.04
CA ASN A 19 26.97 7.34 -6.36
C ASN A 19 27.05 7.78 -7.82
N VAL A 20 26.59 6.95 -8.76
CA VAL A 20 26.64 7.28 -10.19
C VAL A 20 25.72 8.46 -10.51
N ASN A 21 24.49 8.48 -9.98
CA ASN A 21 23.58 9.61 -10.19
C ASN A 21 24.07 10.91 -9.55
N ARG A 22 24.88 10.85 -8.49
CA ARG A 22 25.50 12.04 -7.89
C ARG A 22 26.58 12.67 -8.78
N GLU A 23 27.26 11.87 -9.59
CA GLU A 23 28.31 12.34 -10.51
C GLU A 23 27.74 12.86 -11.84
N LYS A 24 26.51 12.47 -12.18
CA LYS A 24 25.80 12.93 -13.37
C LYS A 24 25.38 14.40 -13.27
N ASN A 25 25.29 15.05 -14.42
CA ASN A 25 24.79 16.42 -14.56
C ASN A 25 23.41 16.46 -15.22
N VAL A 26 22.80 17.65 -15.30
CA VAL A 26 21.46 17.88 -15.86
C VAL A 26 21.27 17.44 -17.32
N LEU A 27 22.36 17.25 -18.07
CA LEU A 27 22.32 16.78 -19.46
C LEU A 27 22.43 15.26 -19.57
N ASP A 28 22.81 14.56 -18.51
CA ASP A 28 22.93 13.11 -18.49
C ASP A 28 21.58 12.48 -18.17
N LEU A 29 21.29 11.32 -18.78
CA LEU A 29 20.16 10.49 -18.35
C LEU A 29 20.43 9.91 -16.96
N GLU A 30 19.36 9.71 -16.17
CA GLU A 30 19.40 8.99 -14.91
C GLU A 30 20.00 7.59 -15.09
N TYR A 31 20.84 7.17 -14.14
CA TYR A 31 21.36 5.81 -14.06
C TYR A 31 20.33 4.93 -13.37
N GLU A 32 19.80 3.96 -14.11
CA GLU A 32 18.66 3.14 -13.72
C GLU A 32 19.07 1.70 -13.42
N LEU A 33 18.15 0.89 -12.88
CA LEU A 33 18.41 -0.52 -12.59
C LEU A 33 18.81 -1.34 -13.82
N GLU A 34 18.31 -0.98 -15.00
CA GLU A 34 18.68 -1.58 -16.28
C GLU A 34 20.13 -1.33 -16.70
N ASP A 35 20.75 -0.27 -16.18
CA ASP A 35 22.14 0.08 -16.43
C ASP A 35 23.12 -0.65 -15.49
N THR A 36 22.61 -1.33 -14.47
CA THR A 36 23.42 -2.06 -13.49
C THR A 36 23.90 -3.42 -14.01
N GLY A 37 25.09 -3.87 -13.60
CA GLY A 37 25.64 -5.16 -14.07
C GLY A 37 26.27 -5.12 -15.48
N GLU A 38 26.59 -6.29 -16.03
CA GLU A 38 27.26 -6.37 -17.33
C GLU A 38 26.28 -6.05 -18.47
N ILE A 39 26.60 -5.03 -19.27
CA ILE A 39 25.89 -4.73 -20.53
C ILE A 39 26.15 -5.90 -21.49
N LEU A 40 25.25 -6.87 -21.53
CA LEU A 40 25.20 -7.83 -22.62
C LEU A 40 24.60 -7.14 -23.84
N LEU A 41 25.47 -6.44 -24.57
CA LEU A 41 25.25 -6.14 -25.97
C LEU A 41 24.97 -7.49 -26.66
N HIS A 42 23.71 -7.68 -27.05
CA HIS A 42 23.15 -8.78 -27.86
C HIS A 42 22.30 -9.82 -27.10
N ILE A 43 20.98 -9.67 -27.29
CA ILE A 43 19.96 -10.73 -27.38
C ILE A 43 19.68 -11.48 -26.06
N ASN A 44 18.90 -10.86 -25.18
CA ASN A 44 17.65 -11.37 -24.58
C ASN A 44 17.19 -10.42 -23.45
N PHE A 45 15.88 -10.31 -23.22
CA PHE A 45 15.14 -9.26 -22.51
C PHE A 45 15.44 -9.05 -21.00
N VAL A 46 16.59 -9.48 -20.48
CA VAL A 46 16.96 -9.34 -19.07
C VAL A 46 18.26 -8.55 -18.96
N ALA A 47 18.13 -7.22 -18.90
CA ALA A 47 19.23 -6.30 -18.64
C ALA A 47 19.30 -5.96 -17.13
N GLY A 48 20.37 -5.30 -16.71
CA GLY A 48 20.44 -4.79 -15.36
C GLY A 48 20.83 -5.82 -14.30
N ILE A 49 20.44 -5.48 -13.08
CA ILE A 49 20.45 -6.29 -11.84
C ILE A 49 19.85 -7.70 -11.97
N PHE A 50 19.04 -7.94 -13.00
CA PHE A 50 18.38 -9.23 -13.24
C PHE A 50 19.21 -10.19 -14.12
N SER A 51 20.31 -9.71 -14.71
CA SER A 51 21.12 -10.44 -15.70
C SER A 51 21.74 -11.75 -15.18
N GLN A 52 22.04 -11.85 -13.88
CA GLN A 52 22.60 -13.06 -13.27
C GLN A 52 21.54 -13.95 -12.60
N GLY A 53 20.27 -13.76 -12.96
CA GLY A 53 19.16 -14.52 -12.40
C GLY A 53 18.37 -13.76 -11.35
N TYR A 54 17.12 -14.18 -11.18
CA TYR A 54 16.16 -13.55 -10.28
C TYR A 54 15.07 -14.53 -9.88
N TRP A 55 14.28 -14.14 -8.89
CA TRP A 55 13.14 -14.87 -8.39
C TRP A 55 11.86 -14.23 -8.93
N ASP A 56 11.02 -15.02 -9.60
CA ASP A 56 9.61 -14.65 -9.71
C ASP A 56 8.91 -15.10 -8.43
N VAL A 57 8.40 -14.15 -7.64
CA VAL A 57 7.63 -14.42 -6.42
C VAL A 57 6.18 -14.05 -6.69
N PHE A 58 5.37 -15.05 -7.00
CA PHE A 58 3.93 -14.87 -7.15
C PHE A 58 3.25 -15.05 -5.79
N VAL A 59 2.44 -14.07 -5.40
CA VAL A 59 1.61 -14.17 -4.20
C VAL A 59 0.15 -14.15 -4.60
N THR A 60 -0.57 -15.21 -4.27
CA THR A 60 -2.00 -15.38 -4.55
C THR A 60 -2.76 -15.39 -3.24
N TYR A 61 -3.73 -14.48 -3.13
CA TYR A 61 -4.71 -14.46 -2.05
C TYR A 61 -6.08 -14.88 -2.54
N ALA A 62 -6.74 -15.74 -1.77
CA ALA A 62 -8.14 -16.10 -1.95
C ALA A 62 -8.89 -16.02 -0.61
N LYS A 63 -10.18 -15.74 -0.68
CA LYS A 63 -11.07 -15.77 0.49
C LYS A 63 -11.95 -17.02 0.44
N GLY A 64 -11.96 -17.79 1.52
CA GLY A 64 -12.97 -18.83 1.76
C GLY A 64 -14.27 -18.23 2.31
N SER A 65 -14.14 -17.18 3.13
CA SER A 65 -15.23 -16.36 3.69
C SER A 65 -14.70 -14.94 3.93
N PRO A 66 -15.50 -13.97 4.44
CA PRO A 66 -15.00 -12.64 4.79
C PRO A 66 -13.75 -12.65 5.68
N ASN A 67 -13.69 -13.62 6.62
CA ASN A 67 -12.66 -13.75 7.66
C ASN A 67 -11.84 -15.05 7.55
N ASP A 68 -11.84 -15.71 6.39
CA ASP A 68 -10.97 -16.85 6.06
C ASP A 68 -10.17 -16.53 4.79
N ILE A 69 -8.85 -16.39 4.95
CA ILE A 69 -7.91 -15.91 3.94
C ILE A 69 -6.83 -16.95 3.70
N LEU A 70 -6.74 -17.42 2.48
CA LEU A 70 -5.71 -18.31 1.97
C LEU A 70 -4.63 -17.48 1.28
N MET A 71 -3.37 -17.86 1.50
CA MET A 71 -2.22 -17.29 0.79
C MET A 71 -1.34 -18.42 0.25
N GLU A 72 -1.05 -18.35 -1.05
CA GLU A 72 -0.11 -19.20 -1.76
C GLU A 72 1.01 -18.34 -2.33
N ILE A 73 2.26 -18.70 -2.03
CA ILE A 73 3.46 -18.01 -2.53
C ILE A 73 4.23 -19.01 -3.39
N GLU A 74 4.27 -18.77 -4.69
CA GLU A 74 5.07 -19.55 -5.63
C GLU A 74 6.37 -18.79 -5.90
N VAL A 75 7.49 -19.46 -5.64
CA VAL A 75 8.85 -18.94 -5.81
C VAL A 75 9.51 -19.70 -6.95
N THR A 76 9.75 -19.02 -8.06
CA THR A 76 10.43 -19.60 -9.23
C THR A 76 11.84 -19.05 -9.36
N ASN A 77 12.83 -19.93 -9.44
CA ASN A 77 14.22 -19.56 -9.75
C ASN A 77 14.36 -19.32 -11.26
N ARG A 78 14.63 -18.09 -11.70
CA ARG A 78 14.89 -17.76 -13.11
C ARG A 78 16.38 -17.71 -13.45
N GLY A 79 17.25 -18.02 -12.51
CA GLY A 79 18.69 -18.18 -12.73
C GLY A 79 19.06 -19.57 -13.21
N GLU A 80 20.32 -19.70 -13.64
CA GLU A 80 20.92 -20.91 -14.22
C GLU A 80 21.48 -21.88 -13.16
N LYS A 81 21.45 -21.50 -11.88
CA LYS A 81 22.02 -22.28 -10.77
C LYS A 81 20.99 -22.49 -9.67
N THR A 82 21.09 -23.62 -8.98
CA THR A 82 20.37 -23.82 -7.72
C THR A 82 20.78 -22.73 -6.75
N ASP A 83 19.79 -22.09 -6.14
CA ASP A 83 20.02 -21.00 -5.20
C ASP A 83 18.94 -21.06 -4.10
N THR A 84 19.13 -20.27 -3.05
CA THR A 84 18.28 -20.25 -1.87
C THR A 84 17.75 -18.85 -1.61
N VAL A 85 16.45 -18.74 -1.35
CA VAL A 85 15.81 -17.49 -0.95
C VAL A 85 15.07 -17.65 0.37
N HIS A 86 15.18 -16.63 1.22
CA HIS A 86 14.46 -16.56 2.49
C HIS A 86 13.11 -15.87 2.27
N VAL A 87 12.02 -16.58 2.52
CA VAL A 87 10.65 -16.04 2.38
C VAL A 87 10.00 -16.01 3.76
N LEU A 88 9.51 -14.83 4.16
CA LEU A 88 8.96 -14.58 5.48
C LEU A 88 7.48 -14.15 5.42
N PRO A 89 6.52 -15.07 5.16
CA PRO A 89 5.11 -14.79 5.43
C PRO A 89 4.97 -14.25 6.84
N THR A 90 4.36 -13.07 7.00
CA THR A 90 4.36 -12.33 8.26
C THR A 90 2.93 -11.96 8.67
N LEU A 91 2.58 -12.28 9.91
CA LEU A 91 1.37 -11.84 10.58
C LEU A 91 1.75 -10.84 11.67
N TRP A 92 1.07 -9.70 11.74
CA TRP A 92 1.33 -8.69 12.75
C TRP A 92 0.10 -7.86 13.06
N TYR A 93 0.03 -7.37 14.29
CA TYR A 93 -0.93 -6.35 14.67
C TYR A 93 -0.29 -4.97 14.56
N ARG A 94 -1.02 -4.04 13.94
CA ARG A 94 -0.64 -2.63 13.95
C ARG A 94 -0.55 -2.13 15.38
N ASN A 95 0.58 -1.50 15.71
CA ASN A 95 0.80 -0.93 17.03
C ASN A 95 -0.08 0.30 17.21
N THR A 96 -1.10 0.14 18.05
CA THR A 96 -2.01 1.21 18.50
C THR A 96 -2.00 1.32 20.02
N TRP A 97 -1.58 0.27 20.73
CA TRP A 97 -1.59 0.17 22.20
C TRP A 97 -0.54 1.05 22.87
N THR A 98 0.55 1.41 22.19
CA THR A 98 1.59 2.31 22.76
C THR A 98 1.26 3.79 22.58
N TRP A 99 0.28 4.12 21.74
CA TRP A 99 -0.06 5.50 21.40
C TRP A 99 -0.92 6.19 22.48
N GLY A 100 -1.30 5.45 23.51
CA GLY A 100 -2.21 5.90 24.56
C GLY A 100 -3.67 5.92 24.10
N CYS A 101 -4.55 6.31 25.01
CA CYS A 101 -6.00 6.36 24.78
C CYS A 101 -6.47 7.56 23.93
N THR A 102 -5.58 8.23 23.20
CA THR A 102 -5.86 9.51 22.53
C THR A 102 -6.29 9.36 21.07
N HIS A 103 -6.05 8.19 20.46
CA HIS A 103 -6.23 7.98 19.02
C HIS A 103 -7.41 7.04 18.72
N GLU A 104 -7.14 5.74 18.61
CA GLU A 104 -8.13 4.72 18.24
C GLU A 104 -8.81 4.06 19.46
N GLY A 105 -8.68 4.69 20.65
CA GLY A 105 -9.24 4.22 21.91
C GLY A 105 -8.24 3.52 22.84
N CYS A 106 -8.69 3.11 24.02
CA CYS A 106 -7.90 2.33 24.97
C CYS A 106 -8.00 0.84 24.64
N GLY A 107 -7.22 0.36 23.66
CA GLY A 107 -7.19 -1.06 23.30
C GLY A 107 -6.24 -1.87 24.18
N LEU A 108 -6.61 -3.10 24.52
CA LEU A 108 -5.66 -4.05 25.11
C LEU A 108 -4.58 -4.45 24.09
N LYS A 109 -3.33 -4.62 24.55
CA LYS A 109 -2.24 -5.12 23.69
C LYS A 109 -2.63 -6.50 23.12
N PRO A 110 -2.67 -6.67 21.79
CA PRO A 110 -3.03 -7.93 21.16
C PRO A 110 -1.94 -8.97 21.38
N LYS A 111 -2.25 -10.23 21.09
CA LYS A 111 -1.37 -11.35 21.40
C LYS A 111 -1.30 -12.31 20.23
N LEU A 112 -0.09 -12.68 19.85
CA LEU A 112 0.22 -13.83 19.02
C LEU A 112 0.97 -14.85 19.86
N TYR A 113 0.60 -16.11 19.77
CA TYR A 113 1.34 -17.21 20.40
C TYR A 113 1.20 -18.51 19.62
N MET A 114 2.25 -19.33 19.65
CA MET A 114 2.22 -20.66 19.04
C MET A 114 1.22 -21.58 19.77
N LEU A 115 0.44 -22.35 19.02
CA LEU A 115 -0.41 -23.43 19.53
C LEU A 115 0.35 -24.76 19.40
N GLY A 116 0.41 -25.52 20.50
CA GLY A 116 1.20 -26.75 20.59
C GLY A 116 2.71 -26.49 20.74
N GLU A 117 3.48 -27.56 20.94
CA GLU A 117 4.94 -27.51 20.89
C GLU A 117 5.41 -27.80 19.46
N ASP A 118 6.31 -26.96 18.94
CA ASP A 118 6.95 -27.19 17.64
C ASP A 118 7.75 -28.51 17.74
N GLY A 119 7.30 -29.56 17.05
CA GLY A 119 7.99 -30.85 17.02
C GLY A 119 7.59 -31.89 18.08
N ALA A 120 6.48 -31.73 18.80
CA ALA A 120 5.99 -32.79 19.72
C ALA A 120 5.34 -33.99 18.99
N ASP A 121 5.00 -33.84 17.71
CA ASP A 121 4.42 -34.90 16.90
C ASP A 121 4.91 -34.76 15.45
N GLU A 122 5.83 -35.63 15.02
CA GLU A 122 6.39 -35.66 13.66
C GLU A 122 5.33 -35.86 12.57
N GLN A 123 4.09 -36.20 12.95
CA GLN A 123 2.95 -36.34 12.04
C GLN A 123 2.21 -35.04 11.72
N ILE A 124 2.46 -33.93 12.43
CA ILE A 124 1.76 -32.67 12.18
C ILE A 124 2.45 -31.90 11.04
N SER A 125 1.80 -31.87 9.88
CA SER A 125 2.27 -31.24 8.64
C SER A 125 2.16 -29.70 8.62
N HIS A 126 1.91 -29.05 9.75
CA HIS A 126 1.68 -27.60 9.83
C HIS A 126 1.96 -27.02 11.22
N CYS A 127 2.24 -25.72 11.29
CA CYS A 127 2.27 -24.95 12.54
C CYS A 127 0.99 -24.11 12.67
N LEU A 128 0.51 -23.94 13.90
CA LEU A 128 -0.63 -23.08 14.21
C LEU A 128 -0.22 -21.95 15.17
N ILE A 129 -0.65 -20.74 14.87
CA ILE A 129 -0.43 -19.55 15.68
C ILE A 129 -1.79 -18.96 16.01
N HIS A 130 -2.08 -18.81 17.30
CA HIS A 130 -3.26 -18.12 17.76
C HIS A 130 -3.00 -16.62 17.83
N GLY A 131 -3.95 -15.84 17.33
CA GLY A 131 -3.98 -14.40 17.45
C GLY A 131 -5.25 -13.92 18.12
N TRP A 132 -5.11 -13.00 19.07
CA TRP A 132 -6.25 -12.32 19.70
C TRP A 132 -6.08 -10.81 19.63
N HIS A 133 -7.16 -10.13 19.29
CA HIS A 133 -7.29 -8.67 19.36
C HIS A 133 -8.68 -8.30 19.82
N GLU A 134 -8.79 -7.30 20.70
CA GLU A 134 -10.04 -6.95 21.40
C GLU A 134 -11.25 -6.75 20.49
N SER A 135 -11.08 -6.04 19.35
CA SER A 135 -12.17 -5.81 18.40
C SER A 135 -12.29 -6.82 17.26
N LEU A 136 -11.23 -7.59 16.98
CA LEU A 136 -11.24 -8.58 15.88
C LEU A 136 -11.61 -9.97 16.40
N GLY A 137 -11.44 -10.23 17.70
CA GLY A 137 -11.62 -11.53 18.32
C GLY A 137 -10.43 -12.46 18.08
N ASP A 138 -10.71 -13.75 18.06
CA ASP A 138 -9.75 -14.84 17.96
C ASP A 138 -9.57 -15.30 16.52
N TYR A 139 -8.31 -15.36 16.08
CA TYR A 139 -7.89 -15.87 14.78
C TYR A 139 -6.86 -16.98 14.96
N THR A 140 -6.82 -17.89 13.99
CA THR A 140 -5.76 -18.87 13.87
C THR A 140 -5.08 -18.72 12.52
N TRP A 141 -3.74 -18.68 12.55
CA TRP A 141 -2.89 -18.64 11.37
C TRP A 141 -2.13 -19.96 11.26
N ALA A 142 -2.39 -20.71 10.20
CA ALA A 142 -1.71 -21.94 9.88
C ALA A 142 -0.61 -21.72 8.83
N ILE A 143 0.50 -22.44 9.01
CA ILE A 143 1.64 -22.46 8.10
C ILE A 143 1.89 -23.91 7.68
N ASP A 144 1.91 -24.16 6.38
CA ASP A 144 2.17 -25.49 5.84
C ASP A 144 3.66 -25.86 6.01
N LYS A 145 3.93 -27.03 6.59
CA LYS A 145 5.26 -27.63 6.76
C LYS A 145 5.47 -28.90 5.94
N SER A 146 4.49 -29.29 5.11
CA SER A 146 4.54 -30.56 4.38
C SER A 146 5.69 -30.69 3.39
N SER A 147 6.17 -29.56 2.84
CA SER A 147 7.14 -29.55 1.74
C SER A 147 8.54 -29.11 2.16
N ASP A 148 8.64 -28.15 3.08
CA ASP A 148 9.91 -27.61 3.56
C ASP A 148 9.78 -27.18 5.04
N PRO A 149 10.83 -27.35 5.86
CA PRO A 149 10.80 -26.90 7.24
C PRO A 149 10.70 -25.38 7.31
N ALA A 150 9.76 -24.89 8.10
CA ALA A 150 9.62 -23.47 8.43
C ALA A 150 9.89 -23.26 9.92
N GLN A 151 10.78 -22.33 10.24
CA GLN A 151 11.00 -21.87 11.62
C GLN A 151 10.05 -20.72 11.92
N VAL A 152 9.21 -20.85 12.94
CA VAL A 152 8.36 -19.73 13.36
C VAL A 152 9.14 -18.81 14.30
N LEU A 153 9.19 -17.52 13.96
CA LEU A 153 9.87 -16.49 14.76
C LEU A 153 8.85 -15.48 15.27
N PHE A 154 9.04 -15.00 16.50
CA PHE A 154 8.20 -13.97 17.12
C PHE A 154 9.00 -12.73 17.50
N THR A 155 8.35 -11.59 17.47
CA THR A 155 8.84 -10.31 18.01
C THR A 155 7.64 -9.43 18.39
N GLU A 156 7.92 -8.22 18.83
CA GLU A 156 6.90 -7.20 19.02
C GLU A 156 6.91 -6.21 17.85
N ASN A 157 5.75 -5.68 17.49
CA ASN A 157 5.63 -4.60 16.52
C ASN A 157 5.94 -3.24 17.18
N GLU A 158 7.08 -3.15 17.85
CA GLU A 158 7.52 -1.96 18.58
C GLU A 158 8.60 -1.23 17.82
N THR A 159 8.54 0.10 17.85
CA THR A 159 9.58 0.94 17.25
C THR A 159 10.93 0.65 17.92
N ASN A 160 11.98 0.52 17.12
CA ASN A 160 13.35 0.44 17.63
C ASN A 160 13.84 1.85 18.00
N SER A 161 13.39 2.33 19.16
CA SER A 161 13.71 3.65 19.71
C SER A 161 15.20 3.87 19.94
N LEU A 162 15.95 2.81 20.27
CA LEU A 162 17.40 2.94 20.45
C LEU A 162 18.08 3.30 19.12
N ARG A 163 17.70 2.63 18.04
CA ARG A 163 18.27 2.88 16.70
C ARG A 163 17.82 4.23 16.13
N LEU A 164 16.55 4.61 16.33
CA LEU A 164 15.98 5.80 15.69
C LEU A 164 16.19 7.09 16.49
N PHE A 165 16.18 7.00 17.82
CA PHE A 165 16.16 8.16 18.70
C PHE A 165 17.27 8.14 19.76
N GLY A 166 18.06 7.07 19.85
CA GLY A 166 19.09 6.92 20.89
C GLY A 166 18.51 6.68 22.29
N VAL A 167 17.23 6.31 22.39
CA VAL A 167 16.53 6.06 23.66
C VAL A 167 16.36 4.56 23.89
N GLU A 168 16.59 4.08 25.11
CA GLU A 168 16.47 2.66 25.43
C GLU A 168 15.10 2.09 25.05
N ASN A 169 15.10 0.89 24.46
CA ASN A 169 13.87 0.19 24.13
C ASN A 169 13.25 -0.38 25.40
N TYR A 170 11.95 -0.20 25.60
CA TYR A 170 11.25 -0.79 26.75
C TYR A 170 11.11 -2.31 26.66
N THR A 171 11.32 -2.89 25.48
CA THR A 171 11.42 -4.33 25.21
C THR A 171 12.61 -4.61 24.30
N PRO A 172 13.37 -5.70 24.49
CA PRO A 172 14.47 -6.05 23.58
C PRO A 172 13.99 -6.51 22.20
N TYR A 173 12.73 -6.96 22.08
CA TYR A 173 12.13 -7.46 20.85
C TYR A 173 11.38 -6.33 20.13
N VAL A 174 11.89 -5.90 18.98
CA VAL A 174 11.40 -4.74 18.23
C VAL A 174 11.15 -5.09 16.77
N LYS A 175 10.54 -4.16 16.02
CA LYS A 175 9.94 -4.39 14.69
C LYS A 175 10.93 -4.88 13.61
N ASP A 176 12.21 -4.53 13.74
CA ASP A 176 13.31 -4.91 12.85
C ASP A 176 14.04 -6.20 13.29
N ALA A 177 13.53 -6.93 14.31
CA ALA A 177 14.13 -8.14 14.85
C ALA A 177 14.45 -9.22 13.79
N PHE A 178 13.56 -9.44 12.82
CA PHE A 178 13.78 -10.48 11.80
C PHE A 178 14.98 -10.15 10.88
N HIS A 179 15.18 -8.87 10.56
CA HIS A 179 16.36 -8.43 9.82
C HIS A 179 17.63 -8.65 10.64
N ARG A 180 17.62 -8.25 11.91
CA ARG A 180 18.76 -8.47 12.83
C ARG A 180 19.08 -9.95 13.02
N PHE A 181 18.05 -10.80 13.10
CA PHE A 181 18.21 -12.24 13.27
C PHE A 181 18.81 -12.94 12.03
N LEU A 182 18.32 -12.60 10.84
CA LEU A 182 18.71 -13.24 9.58
C LEU A 182 19.96 -12.64 8.96
N ILE A 183 20.03 -11.30 8.88
CA ILE A 183 21.09 -10.58 8.16
C ILE A 183 22.27 -10.29 9.08
N ASN A 184 22.02 -9.82 10.31
CA ASN A 184 23.09 -9.50 11.26
C ASN A 184 23.53 -10.71 12.11
N GLY A 185 22.80 -11.83 12.05
CA GLY A 185 23.08 -13.02 12.85
C GLY A 185 22.76 -12.89 14.35
N GLU A 186 22.04 -11.84 14.77
CA GLU A 186 21.72 -11.56 16.18
C GLU A 186 20.60 -12.49 16.68
N LYS A 187 20.95 -13.71 17.09
CA LYS A 187 19.96 -14.75 17.46
C LYS A 187 19.04 -14.36 18.62
N SER A 188 19.48 -13.49 19.53
CA SER A 188 18.69 -12.99 20.65
C SER A 188 17.73 -11.84 20.28
N ALA A 189 17.69 -11.40 19.01
CA ALA A 189 16.82 -10.31 18.58
C ALA A 189 15.33 -10.72 18.52
N VAL A 190 15.03 -12.01 18.42
CA VAL A 190 13.67 -12.57 18.38
C VAL A 190 13.24 -13.09 19.75
N SER A 191 11.94 -13.09 20.01
CA SER A 191 11.35 -13.55 21.27
C SER A 191 11.52 -15.07 21.45
N PRO A 192 12.17 -15.54 22.54
CA PRO A 192 12.32 -16.96 22.83
C PRO A 192 11.04 -17.58 23.42
N SER A 193 10.02 -16.76 23.70
CA SER A 193 8.81 -17.20 24.40
C SER A 193 7.74 -17.78 23.48
N ASN A 194 7.99 -17.87 22.16
CA ASN A 194 7.01 -18.21 21.13
C ASN A 194 5.74 -17.33 21.17
N ARG A 195 5.93 -16.04 21.54
CA ARG A 195 4.87 -15.05 21.71
C ARG A 195 5.33 -13.65 21.31
N GLY A 196 4.38 -12.82 20.91
CA GLY A 196 4.59 -11.40 20.63
C GLY A 196 3.36 -10.74 19.99
N THR A 197 3.57 -9.70 19.21
CA THR A 197 2.54 -9.02 18.39
C THR A 197 2.84 -9.06 16.89
N LYS A 198 3.99 -9.64 16.52
CA LYS A 198 4.43 -9.90 15.16
C LYS A 198 5.10 -11.27 15.11
N ALA A 199 4.73 -12.07 14.12
CA ALA A 199 5.30 -13.39 13.88
C ALA A 199 5.58 -13.59 12.39
N CYS A 200 6.57 -14.40 12.04
CA CYS A 200 6.79 -14.86 10.68
C CYS A 200 7.11 -16.34 10.62
N ALA A 201 6.77 -16.96 9.49
CA ALA A 201 7.33 -18.25 9.09
C ALA A 201 8.63 -17.98 8.32
N HIS A 202 9.79 -18.29 8.88
CA HIS A 202 11.04 -18.25 8.13
C HIS A 202 11.15 -19.55 7.31
N CYS A 203 10.85 -19.43 6.01
CA CYS A 203 11.01 -20.49 5.03
C CYS A 203 12.33 -20.27 4.28
N GLU A 204 13.26 -21.22 4.40
CA GLU A 204 14.50 -21.25 3.62
C GLU A 204 14.26 -22.11 2.37
N VAL A 205 14.11 -21.45 1.22
CA VAL A 205 13.59 -22.09 0.01
C VAL A 205 14.72 -22.28 -0.99
N THR A 206 15.27 -23.50 -1.04
CA THR A 206 16.25 -23.89 -2.06
C THR A 206 15.54 -24.41 -3.30
N VAL A 207 15.78 -23.78 -4.45
CA VAL A 207 15.08 -24.08 -5.71
C VAL A 207 16.09 -24.29 -6.83
N ALA A 208 15.96 -25.43 -7.53
CA ALA A 208 16.75 -25.74 -8.72
C ALA A 208 16.48 -24.74 -9.87
N PRO A 209 17.38 -24.62 -10.85
CA PRO A 209 17.21 -23.71 -12.00
C PRO A 209 15.85 -23.94 -12.68
N HIS A 210 15.12 -22.84 -12.94
CA HIS A 210 13.82 -22.84 -13.61
C HIS A 210 12.72 -23.67 -12.95
N CYS A 211 12.93 -24.15 -11.72
CA CYS A 211 11.91 -24.81 -10.91
C CYS A 211 11.14 -23.81 -10.04
N SER A 212 9.99 -24.24 -9.53
CA SER A 212 9.18 -23.52 -8.55
C SER A 212 9.06 -24.30 -7.25
N LYS A 213 8.94 -23.59 -6.13
CA LYS A 213 8.44 -24.11 -4.85
C LYS A 213 7.25 -23.30 -4.37
N ILE A 214 6.37 -23.94 -3.60
CA ILE A 214 5.12 -23.33 -3.11
C ILE A 214 5.15 -23.30 -1.59
N ILE A 215 4.84 -22.13 -1.02
CA ILE A 215 4.57 -21.94 0.41
C ILE A 215 3.08 -21.61 0.57
N ARG A 216 2.42 -22.26 1.52
CA ARG A 216 0.99 -22.04 1.81
C ARG A 216 0.79 -21.62 3.25
N THR A 217 -0.09 -20.65 3.45
CA THR A 217 -0.58 -20.26 4.78
C THR A 217 -2.07 -19.95 4.72
N ARG A 218 -2.77 -20.06 5.85
CA ARG A 218 -4.21 -19.76 5.95
C ARG A 218 -4.50 -19.07 7.26
N LEU A 219 -5.29 -18.00 7.23
CA LEU A 219 -5.71 -17.23 8.40
C LEU A 219 -7.23 -17.24 8.48
N TRP A 220 -7.80 -17.70 9.59
CA TRP A 220 -9.26 -17.69 9.78
C TRP A 220 -9.65 -17.23 11.18
N GLN A 221 -10.86 -16.70 11.32
CA GLN A 221 -11.46 -16.36 12.61
C GLN A 221 -12.10 -17.61 13.27
N ASN A 222 -11.90 -17.80 14.57
CA ASN A 222 -12.28 -19.01 15.29
C ASN A 222 -13.79 -19.15 15.58
N ASP A 223 -14.59 -18.11 15.32
CA ASP A 223 -16.06 -18.15 15.38
C ASP A 223 -16.70 -18.64 14.08
N SER A 224 -15.91 -18.76 13.01
CA SER A 224 -16.30 -19.43 11.77
C SER A 224 -16.14 -20.95 11.95
N LEU A 225 -16.79 -21.76 11.10
CA LEU A 225 -16.54 -23.20 11.05
C LEU A 225 -15.04 -23.43 10.84
N ALA A 226 -14.35 -23.86 11.89
CA ALA A 226 -12.92 -24.14 11.83
C ALA A 226 -12.68 -25.19 10.73
N PRO A 227 -11.68 -24.99 9.86
CA PRO A 227 -11.31 -26.03 8.91
C PRO A 227 -10.88 -27.28 9.68
N ASP A 228 -11.34 -28.45 9.26
CA ASP A 228 -10.81 -29.71 9.77
C ASP A 228 -9.30 -29.77 9.48
N ASN A 229 -8.53 -30.44 10.35
CA ASN A 229 -7.06 -30.47 10.24
C ASN A 229 -6.56 -30.99 8.88
N SER A 230 -7.26 -31.95 8.26
CA SER A 230 -6.96 -32.45 6.90
C SER A 230 -7.21 -31.41 5.80
N ASP A 231 -8.06 -30.42 6.08
CA ASP A 231 -8.64 -29.51 5.11
C ASP A 231 -7.98 -28.12 5.13
N ILE A 232 -7.08 -27.88 6.08
CA ILE A 232 -6.33 -26.61 6.18
C ILE A 232 -5.56 -26.36 4.88
N PHE A 233 -4.85 -27.38 4.37
CA PHE A 233 -4.04 -27.34 3.14
C PHE A 233 -4.35 -28.47 2.14
N GLY A 234 -5.40 -29.24 2.39
CA GLY A 234 -5.86 -30.32 1.51
C GLY A 234 -6.66 -29.85 0.30
N ASP A 235 -7.52 -30.72 -0.23
CA ASP A 235 -8.29 -30.47 -1.47
C ASP A 235 -9.19 -29.22 -1.39
N ILE A 236 -9.73 -28.92 -0.19
CA ILE A 236 -10.56 -27.73 0.02
C ILE A 236 -9.77 -26.44 -0.20
N PHE A 237 -8.51 -26.37 0.23
CA PHE A 237 -7.65 -25.20 0.00
C PHE A 237 -7.49 -24.93 -1.51
N THR A 238 -7.16 -25.98 -2.26
CA THR A 238 -7.01 -25.92 -3.72
C THR A 238 -8.32 -25.54 -4.41
N LYS A 239 -9.43 -26.13 -3.97
CA LYS A 239 -10.77 -25.84 -4.50
C LYS A 239 -11.15 -24.37 -4.33
N ILE A 240 -10.94 -23.79 -3.14
CA ILE A 240 -11.22 -22.37 -2.87
C ILE A 240 -10.39 -21.48 -3.80
N LEU A 241 -9.09 -21.75 -3.98
CA LEU A 241 -8.23 -20.99 -4.90
C LEU A 241 -8.74 -21.05 -6.34
N MET A 242 -9.13 -22.23 -6.82
CA MET A 242 -9.67 -22.43 -8.17
C MET A 242 -11.02 -21.72 -8.35
N GLU A 243 -11.92 -21.80 -7.37
CA GLU A 243 -13.21 -21.12 -7.40
C GLU A 243 -13.06 -19.61 -7.45
N ARG A 244 -12.25 -19.02 -6.57
CA ARG A 244 -12.00 -17.57 -6.58
C ARG A 244 -11.35 -17.09 -7.87
N ARG A 245 -10.50 -17.92 -8.50
CA ARG A 245 -9.93 -17.62 -9.83
C ARG A 245 -11.02 -17.62 -10.90
N LYS A 246 -11.86 -18.66 -10.95
CA LYS A 246 -12.97 -18.78 -11.91
C LYS A 246 -13.97 -17.62 -11.78
N GLU A 247 -14.31 -17.23 -10.55
CA GLU A 247 -15.16 -16.07 -10.28
C GLU A 247 -14.53 -14.77 -10.78
N ALA A 248 -13.24 -14.56 -10.51
CA ALA A 248 -12.53 -13.39 -11.01
C ALA A 248 -12.50 -13.36 -12.54
N ASP A 249 -12.25 -14.50 -13.20
CA ASP A 249 -12.26 -14.59 -14.66
C ASP A 249 -13.67 -14.29 -15.21
N GLY A 250 -14.71 -14.84 -14.61
CA GLY A 250 -16.11 -14.55 -14.96
C GLY A 250 -16.48 -13.08 -14.78
N PHE A 251 -16.02 -12.45 -13.70
CA PHE A 251 -16.22 -11.02 -13.44
C PHE A 251 -15.59 -10.14 -14.52
N TYR A 252 -14.30 -10.34 -14.81
CA TYR A 252 -13.59 -9.53 -15.82
C TYR A 252 -14.12 -9.76 -17.24
N ASN A 253 -14.56 -10.98 -17.57
CA ASN A 253 -15.20 -11.27 -18.85
C ASN A 253 -16.54 -10.53 -19.02
N ASN A 254 -17.22 -10.17 -17.93
CA ASN A 254 -18.49 -9.44 -17.97
C ASN A 254 -18.28 -7.93 -18.11
N ILE A 255 -17.28 -7.36 -17.43
CA ILE A 255 -17.07 -5.89 -17.42
C ILE A 255 -16.22 -5.38 -18.59
N LEU A 256 -15.38 -6.23 -19.18
CA LEU A 256 -14.52 -5.85 -20.31
C LEU A 256 -15.26 -6.08 -21.63
N SER A 257 -15.01 -5.21 -22.62
CA SER A 257 -15.65 -5.33 -23.92
C SER A 257 -15.30 -6.68 -24.58
N PRO A 258 -16.29 -7.38 -25.18
CA PRO A 258 -16.03 -8.62 -25.92
C PRO A 258 -15.18 -8.39 -27.18
N SER A 259 -15.09 -7.15 -27.68
CA SER A 259 -14.28 -6.79 -28.85
C SER A 259 -12.77 -6.77 -28.58
N LEU A 260 -12.35 -6.75 -27.32
CA LEU A 260 -10.93 -6.73 -26.95
C LEU A 260 -10.29 -8.09 -27.24
N THR A 261 -9.07 -8.06 -27.75
CA THR A 261 -8.19 -9.22 -27.87
C THR A 261 -7.81 -9.78 -26.51
N THR A 262 -7.26 -10.99 -26.47
CA THR A 262 -6.77 -11.62 -25.23
C THR A 262 -5.74 -10.75 -24.52
N ASP A 263 -4.81 -10.15 -25.26
CA ASP A 263 -3.74 -9.32 -24.70
C ASP A 263 -4.29 -8.01 -24.16
N GLU A 264 -5.21 -7.36 -24.87
CA GLU A 264 -5.86 -6.14 -24.38
C GLU A 264 -6.70 -6.38 -23.12
N LYS A 265 -7.38 -7.54 -23.03
CA LYS A 265 -8.09 -7.95 -21.81
C LYS A 265 -7.12 -8.17 -20.65
N LEU A 266 -5.97 -8.78 -20.93
CA LEU A 266 -4.94 -9.00 -19.92
C LEU A 266 -4.36 -7.66 -19.41
N VAL A 267 -4.02 -6.73 -20.30
CA VAL A 267 -3.54 -5.38 -19.94
C VAL A 267 -4.59 -4.65 -19.12
N SER A 268 -5.85 -4.64 -19.56
CA SER A 268 -6.96 -3.99 -18.86
C SER A 268 -7.14 -4.54 -17.44
N ARG A 269 -7.11 -5.87 -17.29
CA ARG A 269 -7.22 -6.54 -15.99
C ARG A 269 -6.03 -6.21 -15.08
N GLN A 270 -4.81 -6.18 -15.61
CA GLN A 270 -3.62 -5.83 -14.85
C GLN A 270 -3.65 -4.38 -14.37
N ALA A 271 -4.07 -3.44 -15.22
CA ALA A 271 -4.22 -2.03 -14.85
C ALA A 271 -5.23 -1.84 -13.70
N LEU A 272 -6.41 -2.48 -13.81
CA LEU A 272 -7.43 -2.44 -12.76
C LEU A 272 -6.94 -3.13 -11.47
N ALA A 273 -6.25 -4.26 -11.59
CA ALA A 273 -5.65 -4.94 -10.44
C ALA A 273 -4.59 -4.07 -9.75
N GLY A 274 -3.83 -3.28 -10.51
CA GLY A 274 -2.89 -2.29 -9.98
C GLY A 274 -3.57 -1.30 -9.03
N LEU A 275 -4.66 -0.67 -9.47
CA LEU A 275 -5.45 0.25 -8.64
C LEU A 275 -6.03 -0.41 -7.38
N LEU A 276 -6.40 -1.69 -7.44
CA LEU A 276 -6.87 -2.43 -6.28
C LEU A 276 -5.75 -2.75 -5.29
N TRP A 277 -4.53 -3.02 -5.80
CA TRP A 277 -3.34 -3.33 -4.99
C TRP A 277 -2.66 -2.09 -4.39
N THR A 278 -2.94 -0.89 -4.90
CA THR A 278 -2.43 0.37 -4.33
C THR A 278 -3.35 0.98 -3.27
N LYS A 279 -4.48 0.35 -2.94
CA LYS A 279 -5.30 0.75 -1.79
C LYS A 279 -4.48 0.63 -0.50
N GLN A 280 -4.38 1.70 0.28
CA GLN A 280 -3.66 1.71 1.55
C GLN A 280 -4.54 2.25 2.67
N PHE A 281 -4.44 1.64 3.85
CA PHE A 281 -4.97 2.26 5.05
C PHE A 281 -4.08 3.44 5.45
N TYR A 282 -4.65 4.64 5.45
CA TYR A 282 -3.93 5.89 5.67
C TYR A 282 -4.43 6.55 6.95
N HIS A 283 -3.58 6.58 7.98
CA HIS A 283 -3.86 7.22 9.27
C HIS A 283 -2.91 8.38 9.48
N TYR A 284 -3.42 9.60 9.35
CA TYR A 284 -2.65 10.82 9.53
C TYR A 284 -3.56 11.91 10.11
N ILE A 285 -3.32 12.26 11.37
CA ILE A 285 -4.02 13.31 12.09
C ILE A 285 -3.04 14.47 12.24
N VAL A 286 -3.33 15.60 11.59
CA VAL A 286 -2.37 16.71 11.54
C VAL A 286 -2.13 17.29 12.93
N GLN A 287 -3.17 17.44 13.75
CA GLN A 287 -3.05 17.93 15.11
C GLN A 287 -2.08 17.09 15.95
N ASP A 288 -2.21 15.76 15.88
CA ASP A 288 -1.37 14.86 16.67
C ASP A 288 0.05 14.75 16.10
N TRP A 289 0.20 14.78 14.78
CA TRP A 289 1.51 14.84 14.14
C TRP A 289 2.34 16.06 14.61
N LEU A 290 1.69 17.23 14.71
CA LEU A 290 2.30 18.47 15.18
C LEU A 290 2.64 18.41 16.67
N GLY A 291 1.77 17.80 17.49
CA GLY A 291 1.95 17.69 18.93
C GLY A 291 2.91 16.58 19.38
N GLY A 292 3.00 15.50 18.61
CA GLY A 292 3.64 14.26 19.01
C GLY A 292 2.79 13.43 19.99
N ASP A 293 3.14 12.15 20.13
CA ASP A 293 2.49 11.27 21.09
C ASP A 293 3.05 11.51 22.49
N LYS A 294 2.17 11.58 23.51
CA LYS A 294 2.55 11.89 24.90
C LYS A 294 3.61 10.95 25.50
N ASN A 295 3.62 9.68 25.07
CA ASN A 295 4.53 8.64 25.57
C ASN A 295 5.78 8.46 24.70
N GLN A 296 5.99 9.31 23.70
CA GLN A 296 7.15 9.29 22.80
C GLN A 296 8.01 10.54 23.04
N PRO A 297 9.26 10.56 22.56
CA PRO A 297 10.09 11.78 22.62
C PRO A 297 9.37 12.97 21.98
N GLU A 298 9.49 14.15 22.61
CA GLU A 298 8.86 15.36 22.09
C GLU A 298 9.38 15.72 20.69
N PRO A 299 8.51 16.11 19.76
CA PRO A 299 8.92 16.54 18.43
C PRO A 299 9.70 17.87 18.48
N PRO A 300 10.60 18.13 17.51
CA PRO A 300 11.29 19.42 17.43
C PRO A 300 10.31 20.60 17.31
N GLU A 301 10.62 21.73 17.97
CA GLU A 301 9.75 22.91 18.01
C GLU A 301 9.41 23.46 16.61
N SER A 302 10.35 23.34 15.66
CA SER A 302 10.16 23.73 14.26
C SER A 302 8.99 23.02 13.57
N ARG A 303 8.55 21.87 14.08
CA ARG A 303 7.40 21.13 13.53
C ARG A 303 6.10 21.92 13.65
N LYS A 304 5.91 22.72 14.72
CA LYS A 304 4.66 23.44 14.99
C LYS A 304 4.31 24.50 13.94
N SER A 305 5.33 25.03 13.25
CA SER A 305 5.19 25.97 12.14
C SER A 305 5.61 25.36 10.79
N GLY A 306 5.77 24.04 10.75
CA GLY A 306 6.21 23.31 9.57
C GLY A 306 5.07 23.00 8.61
N ARG A 307 5.29 21.96 7.82
CA ARG A 307 4.30 21.42 6.87
C ARG A 307 2.93 21.26 7.53
N ASN A 308 1.89 21.72 6.82
CA ASN A 308 0.48 21.53 7.17
C ASN A 308 0.05 22.13 8.52
N ALA A 309 0.82 23.04 9.12
CA ALA A 309 0.51 23.62 10.43
C ALA A 309 -0.89 24.27 10.52
N ASP A 310 -1.42 24.77 9.39
CA ASP A 310 -2.75 25.39 9.29
C ASP A 310 -3.90 24.39 9.07
N TRP A 311 -3.60 23.11 8.88
CA TRP A 311 -4.56 22.05 8.55
C TRP A 311 -4.90 21.16 9.76
N LYS A 312 -4.90 21.71 10.98
CA LYS A 312 -5.09 20.95 12.23
C LYS A 312 -6.38 20.13 12.31
N HIS A 313 -7.40 20.52 11.54
CA HIS A 313 -8.68 19.81 11.48
C HIS A 313 -8.63 18.52 10.65
N LEU A 314 -7.58 18.32 9.84
CA LEU A 314 -7.47 17.16 8.96
C LEU A 314 -7.26 15.88 9.78
N TYR A 315 -8.16 14.92 9.57
CA TYR A 315 -8.15 13.61 10.21
C TYR A 315 -8.34 12.53 9.13
N ASN A 316 -7.26 11.85 8.77
CA ASN A 316 -7.34 10.73 7.84
C ASN A 316 -7.37 9.42 8.62
N ARG A 317 -8.34 8.53 8.35
CA ARG A 317 -8.37 7.19 8.93
C ARG A 317 -9.20 6.24 8.05
N ASP A 318 -8.77 6.11 6.81
CA ASP A 318 -9.56 5.42 5.78
C ASP A 318 -8.65 4.57 4.89
N VAL A 319 -9.24 3.60 4.18
CA VAL A 319 -8.57 2.92 3.07
C VAL A 319 -8.72 3.81 1.85
N ILE A 320 -7.60 4.31 1.33
CA ILE A 320 -7.54 5.28 0.25
C ILE A 320 -6.82 4.67 -0.96
N SER A 321 -7.29 4.97 -2.16
CA SER A 321 -6.56 4.65 -3.40
C SER A 321 -5.34 5.55 -3.56
N MET A 322 -4.14 4.97 -3.57
CA MET A 322 -2.90 5.72 -3.76
C MET A 322 -2.45 5.71 -5.23
N PRO A 323 -1.76 6.76 -5.71
CA PRO A 323 -1.12 6.76 -7.02
C PRO A 323 -0.13 5.61 -7.17
N ASP A 324 0.70 5.41 -6.15
CA ASP A 324 1.60 4.28 -6.05
C ASP A 324 1.76 3.85 -4.58
N LYS A 325 2.13 2.59 -4.33
CA LYS A 325 2.28 2.08 -2.96
C LYS A 325 3.68 2.27 -2.36
N TRP A 326 4.66 2.62 -3.17
CA TRP A 326 6.08 2.69 -2.83
C TRP A 326 6.65 4.10 -2.98
N GLU A 327 6.56 4.69 -4.17
CA GLU A 327 7.07 6.02 -4.50
C GLU A 327 6.16 7.12 -3.97
N TYR A 328 4.84 6.92 -4.12
CA TYR A 328 3.81 7.87 -3.69
C TYR A 328 2.83 7.25 -2.68
N PRO A 329 3.29 6.76 -1.50
CA PRO A 329 2.46 6.07 -0.51
C PRO A 329 1.58 7.04 0.31
N TRP A 330 1.07 8.07 -0.36
CA TRP A 330 0.25 9.16 0.15
C TRP A 330 -0.76 9.55 -0.92
N TYR A 331 -1.90 10.11 -0.51
CA TYR A 331 -2.92 10.48 -1.49
C TYR A 331 -2.59 11.80 -2.17
N ALA A 332 -2.90 11.86 -3.45
CA ALA A 332 -3.06 13.11 -4.18
C ALA A 332 -4.54 13.19 -4.59
N SER A 333 -5.26 14.20 -4.10
CA SER A 333 -6.72 14.24 -4.29
C SER A 333 -7.12 14.41 -5.76
N TRP A 334 -6.29 15.03 -6.58
CA TRP A 334 -6.56 15.17 -8.02
C TRP A 334 -6.31 13.87 -8.79
N ASP A 335 -5.22 13.13 -8.54
CA ASP A 335 -5.00 11.77 -9.08
C ASP A 335 -6.14 10.83 -8.70
N LEU A 336 -6.57 10.88 -7.43
CA LEU A 336 -7.66 10.06 -6.92
C LEU A 336 -8.99 10.31 -7.66
N ALA A 337 -9.23 11.52 -8.17
CA ALA A 337 -10.40 11.79 -9.00
C ALA A 337 -10.37 10.95 -10.30
N PHE A 338 -9.19 10.78 -10.92
CA PHE A 338 -9.02 9.89 -12.07
C PHE A 338 -9.11 8.42 -11.67
N HIS A 339 -8.50 8.03 -10.54
CA HIS A 339 -8.60 6.67 -10.02
C HIS A 339 -10.06 6.27 -9.80
N ALA A 340 -10.89 7.15 -9.23
CA ALA A 340 -12.29 6.87 -8.95
C ALA A 340 -13.09 6.56 -10.23
N VAL A 341 -12.83 7.27 -11.33
CA VAL A 341 -13.49 6.99 -12.63
C VAL A 341 -13.11 5.61 -13.16
N ALA A 342 -11.84 5.21 -13.06
CA ALA A 342 -11.39 3.89 -13.47
C ALA A 342 -11.87 2.78 -12.52
N LEU A 343 -11.79 3.02 -11.21
CA LEU A 343 -12.25 2.10 -10.16
C LEU A 343 -13.75 1.82 -10.26
N ALA A 344 -14.55 2.77 -10.74
CA ALA A 344 -15.99 2.58 -10.92
C ALA A 344 -16.34 1.43 -11.89
N LEU A 345 -15.39 0.98 -12.73
CA LEU A 345 -15.55 -0.21 -13.58
C LEU A 345 -15.57 -1.52 -12.77
N VAL A 346 -14.89 -1.56 -11.62
CA VAL A 346 -14.73 -2.78 -10.80
C VAL A 346 -15.40 -2.67 -9.42
N ASP A 347 -15.52 -1.46 -8.89
CA ASP A 347 -16.00 -1.18 -7.54
C ASP A 347 -16.61 0.24 -7.46
N MET A 348 -17.84 0.36 -7.97
CA MET A 348 -18.60 1.60 -8.05
C MET A 348 -18.81 2.27 -6.69
N GLU A 349 -19.08 1.49 -5.64
CA GLU A 349 -19.37 2.05 -4.32
C GLU A 349 -18.08 2.57 -3.68
N PHE A 350 -16.95 1.85 -3.78
CA PHE A 350 -15.67 2.38 -3.34
C PHE A 350 -15.31 3.68 -4.09
N ALA A 351 -15.50 3.75 -5.40
CA ALA A 351 -15.23 4.98 -6.17
C ALA A 351 -16.04 6.19 -5.66
N LYS A 352 -17.34 6.00 -5.36
CA LYS A 352 -18.18 7.04 -4.74
C LYS A 352 -17.67 7.43 -3.35
N ASP A 353 -17.33 6.46 -2.52
CA ASP A 353 -16.82 6.70 -1.16
C ASP A 353 -15.51 7.50 -1.18
N GLN A 354 -14.59 7.20 -2.09
CA GLN A 354 -13.35 7.95 -2.28
C GLN A 354 -13.60 9.41 -2.69
N LEU A 355 -14.57 9.67 -3.58
CA LEU A 355 -14.92 11.03 -3.97
C LEU A 355 -15.61 11.82 -2.85
N VAL A 356 -16.47 11.17 -2.07
CA VAL A 356 -17.11 11.79 -0.90
C VAL A 356 -16.10 12.07 0.20
N LEU A 357 -15.08 11.20 0.37
CA LEU A 357 -14.09 11.27 1.44
C LEU A 357 -13.46 12.67 1.57
N PHE A 358 -12.92 13.19 0.46
CA PHE A 358 -12.25 14.50 0.43
C PHE A 358 -13.18 15.71 0.56
N LEU A 359 -14.49 15.48 0.57
CA LEU A 359 -15.51 16.50 0.77
C LEU A 359 -16.07 16.51 2.21
N ARG A 360 -15.64 15.57 3.05
CA ARG A 360 -16.05 15.50 4.46
C ARG A 360 -15.41 16.64 5.26
N GLU A 361 -16.09 17.08 6.31
CA GLU A 361 -15.69 18.19 7.18
C GLU A 361 -14.38 17.98 7.94
N TRP A 362 -13.89 16.74 8.07
CA TRP A 362 -12.59 16.41 8.64
C TRP A 362 -11.50 16.13 7.58
N TYR A 363 -11.81 16.35 6.30
CA TYR A 363 -10.85 16.34 5.18
C TYR A 363 -10.77 17.71 4.50
N MET A 364 -11.92 18.26 4.10
CA MET A 364 -12.03 19.56 3.45
C MET A 364 -11.77 20.68 4.46
N HIS A 365 -10.94 21.65 4.07
CA HIS A 365 -10.72 22.84 4.87
C HIS A 365 -12.03 23.61 5.07
N PRO A 366 -12.27 24.23 6.25
CA PRO A 366 -13.46 25.04 6.51
C PRO A 366 -13.72 26.20 5.53
N ASN A 367 -12.76 26.54 4.68
CA ASN A 367 -12.89 27.58 3.66
C ASN A 367 -13.37 27.02 2.30
N GLY A 368 -13.57 25.71 2.19
CA GLY A 368 -13.95 24.99 0.97
C GLY A 368 -12.78 24.31 0.23
N GLN A 369 -11.53 24.50 0.63
CA GLN A 369 -10.37 23.89 -0.05
C GLN A 369 -10.31 22.38 0.19
N ILE A 370 -10.17 21.61 -0.89
CA ILE A 370 -9.85 20.18 -0.85
C ILE A 370 -8.33 20.04 -0.60
N PRO A 371 -7.88 19.16 0.31
CA PRO A 371 -6.45 18.98 0.54
C PRO A 371 -5.76 18.49 -0.73
N ALA A 372 -4.57 18.98 -1.04
CA ALA A 372 -3.84 18.57 -2.23
C ALA A 372 -3.17 17.19 -2.05
N TYR A 373 -2.09 17.16 -1.27
CA TYR A 373 -1.30 15.98 -0.97
C TYR A 373 -0.51 16.14 0.34
N GLU A 374 0.00 15.04 0.90
CA GLU A 374 0.59 15.02 2.26
C GLU A 374 1.65 16.10 2.46
N PHE A 375 2.51 16.36 1.47
CA PHE A 375 3.62 17.32 1.59
C PHE A 375 3.18 18.79 1.70
N ALA A 376 2.00 19.13 1.19
CA ALA A 376 1.48 20.49 1.15
C ALA A 376 -0.05 20.48 0.94
N LEU A 377 -0.84 20.23 1.98
CA LEU A 377 -2.30 20.14 1.87
C LEU A 377 -2.95 21.41 1.31
N GLY A 378 -2.34 22.56 1.57
CA GLY A 378 -2.77 23.88 1.09
C GLY A 378 -2.39 24.21 -0.34
N ASP A 379 -1.66 23.34 -1.04
CA ASP A 379 -1.31 23.56 -2.43
C ASP A 379 -2.55 23.51 -3.33
N VAL A 380 -2.41 24.02 -4.54
CA VAL A 380 -3.51 24.10 -5.50
C VAL A 380 -3.35 22.99 -6.53
N ASN A 381 -4.40 22.19 -6.71
CA ASN A 381 -4.43 21.12 -7.71
C ASN A 381 -5.53 21.38 -8.75
N PRO A 382 -5.54 20.69 -9.89
CA PRO A 382 -6.57 20.87 -10.90
C PRO A 382 -7.96 20.54 -10.34
N PRO A 383 -9.01 21.32 -10.62
CA PRO A 383 -10.34 21.13 -10.06
C PRO A 383 -11.13 20.00 -10.74
N VAL A 384 -10.51 18.82 -10.90
CA VAL A 384 -11.06 17.65 -11.60
C VAL A 384 -12.06 16.84 -10.77
N HIS A 385 -12.21 17.15 -9.47
CA HIS A 385 -13.08 16.40 -8.55
C HIS A 385 -14.56 16.42 -8.99
N ALA A 386 -15.06 17.57 -9.43
CA ALA A 386 -16.43 17.71 -9.92
C ALA A 386 -16.67 16.91 -11.23
N TRP A 387 -15.66 16.88 -12.12
CA TRP A 387 -15.68 16.04 -13.32
C TRP A 387 -15.77 14.55 -12.94
N ALA A 388 -14.97 14.10 -11.98
CA ALA A 388 -15.01 12.71 -11.55
C ALA A 388 -16.35 12.32 -10.93
N VAL A 389 -16.92 13.17 -10.05
CA VAL A 389 -18.26 12.97 -9.48
C VAL A 389 -19.31 12.82 -10.57
N MET A 390 -19.29 13.68 -11.58
CA MET A 390 -20.24 13.62 -12.69
C MET A 390 -20.07 12.34 -13.53
N ASN A 391 -18.84 11.91 -13.80
CA ASN A 391 -18.56 10.69 -14.55
C ASN A 391 -19.00 9.43 -13.79
N VAL A 392 -18.68 9.34 -12.50
CA VAL A 392 -19.09 8.22 -11.64
C VAL A 392 -20.61 8.17 -11.51
N TYR A 393 -21.27 9.32 -11.31
CA TYR A 393 -22.74 9.40 -11.27
C TYR A 393 -23.39 8.93 -12.58
N ARG A 394 -22.91 9.42 -13.73
CA ARG A 394 -23.40 9.00 -15.06
C ARG A 394 -23.14 7.52 -15.33
N GLY A 395 -21.98 7.01 -14.92
CA GLY A 395 -21.63 5.59 -15.00
C GLY A 395 -22.59 4.73 -14.19
N HIS A 396 -22.89 5.14 -12.95
CA HIS A 396 -23.88 4.47 -12.10
C HIS A 396 -25.27 4.47 -12.73
N ALA A 397 -25.73 5.61 -13.25
CA ALA A 397 -27.04 5.75 -13.88
C ALA A 397 -27.21 4.97 -15.19
N LYS A 398 -26.11 4.55 -15.84
CA LYS A 398 -26.15 3.63 -16.99
C LYS A 398 -26.35 2.17 -16.55
N GLN A 399 -25.84 1.80 -15.38
CA GLN A 399 -25.90 0.43 -14.86
C GLN A 399 -27.14 0.19 -13.98
N LYS A 400 -27.60 1.23 -13.28
CA LYS A 400 -28.70 1.22 -12.29
C LYS A 400 -29.52 2.51 -12.42
N SER A 401 -30.42 2.77 -11.47
CA SER A 401 -31.10 4.07 -11.39
C SER A 401 -30.15 5.20 -10.97
N PRO A 402 -30.42 6.46 -11.34
CA PRO A 402 -29.61 7.59 -10.91
C PRO A 402 -29.50 7.71 -9.39
N ASP A 403 -28.28 7.92 -8.88
CA ASP A 403 -28.01 8.09 -7.44
C ASP A 403 -27.97 9.57 -7.08
N PHE A 404 -29.15 10.14 -6.87
CA PHE A 404 -29.30 11.55 -6.48
C PHE A 404 -28.78 11.84 -5.07
N VAL A 405 -28.70 10.84 -4.18
CA VAL A 405 -28.18 11.01 -2.83
C VAL A 405 -26.67 11.25 -2.89
N PHE A 406 -25.94 10.43 -3.66
CA PHE A 406 -24.51 10.65 -3.92
C PHE A 406 -24.26 12.02 -4.56
N LEU A 407 -25.02 12.35 -5.61
CA LEU A 407 -24.84 13.63 -6.32
C LEU A 407 -25.12 14.83 -5.40
N ALA A 408 -26.19 14.79 -4.61
CA ALA A 408 -26.52 15.87 -3.68
C ALA A 408 -25.46 16.07 -2.60
N LYS A 409 -24.93 14.98 -2.00
CA LYS A 409 -23.83 15.03 -1.02
C LYS A 409 -22.61 15.75 -1.59
N CYS A 410 -22.22 15.38 -2.81
CA CYS A 410 -21.05 15.98 -3.45
C CYS A 410 -21.30 17.43 -3.87
N PHE A 411 -22.45 17.73 -4.48
CA PHE A 411 -22.79 19.04 -5.02
C PHE A 411 -22.75 20.15 -3.97
N GLN A 412 -23.28 19.89 -2.77
CA GLN A 412 -23.29 20.87 -1.68
C GLN A 412 -21.87 21.26 -1.25
N LYS A 413 -20.97 20.28 -1.09
CA LYS A 413 -19.58 20.51 -0.68
C LYS A 413 -18.73 21.09 -1.82
N LEU A 414 -18.96 20.63 -3.05
CA LEU A 414 -18.30 21.19 -4.23
C LEU A 414 -18.72 22.64 -4.51
N SER A 415 -19.93 23.06 -4.12
CA SER A 415 -20.32 24.47 -4.18
C SER A 415 -19.48 25.36 -3.25
N LEU A 416 -19.11 24.85 -2.06
CA LEU A 416 -18.17 25.52 -1.17
C LEU A 416 -16.77 25.58 -1.78
N ASN A 417 -16.30 24.46 -2.36
CA ASN A 417 -15.02 24.41 -3.06
C ASN A 417 -14.96 25.37 -4.25
N PHE A 418 -16.02 25.45 -5.05
CA PHE A 418 -16.13 26.39 -6.16
C PHE A 418 -16.06 27.84 -5.68
N THR A 419 -16.74 28.15 -4.57
CA THR A 419 -16.69 29.49 -3.95
C THR A 419 -15.26 29.83 -3.49
N TRP A 420 -14.51 28.85 -2.98
CA TRP A 420 -13.10 29.03 -2.66
C TRP A 420 -12.27 29.35 -3.91
N TRP A 421 -12.45 28.61 -5.01
CA TRP A 421 -11.75 28.84 -6.27
C TRP A 421 -11.98 30.25 -6.81
N VAL A 422 -13.24 30.69 -6.90
CA VAL A 422 -13.58 32.03 -7.37
C VAL A 422 -12.94 33.11 -6.51
N ASN A 423 -12.99 32.97 -5.18
CA ASN A 423 -12.49 34.02 -4.29
C ASN A 423 -10.96 34.05 -4.13
N ARG A 424 -10.27 32.91 -4.26
CA ARG A 424 -8.83 32.79 -3.95
C ARG A 424 -7.94 32.62 -5.16
N LYS A 425 -8.50 32.17 -6.28
CA LYS A 425 -7.75 31.81 -7.48
C LYS A 425 -8.23 32.54 -8.73
N ASP A 426 -9.33 33.29 -8.66
CA ASP A 426 -9.76 34.22 -9.71
C ASP A 426 -9.87 35.66 -9.17
N PRO A 427 -8.75 36.30 -8.79
CA PRO A 427 -8.75 37.62 -8.13
C PRO A 427 -9.36 38.73 -9.01
N HIS A 428 -9.45 38.51 -10.33
CA HIS A 428 -9.94 39.49 -11.30
C HIS A 428 -11.33 39.15 -11.85
N GLY A 429 -11.97 38.07 -11.39
CA GLY A 429 -13.33 37.67 -11.79
C GLY A 429 -13.46 37.30 -13.27
N ARG A 430 -12.38 36.77 -13.88
CA ARG A 430 -12.32 36.45 -15.31
C ARG A 430 -12.61 34.98 -15.60
N ASN A 431 -12.96 34.19 -14.58
CA ASN A 431 -13.04 32.73 -14.64
C ASN A 431 -11.72 32.07 -15.08
N LEU A 432 -10.59 32.74 -14.78
CA LEU A 432 -9.26 32.22 -15.01
C LEU A 432 -8.63 31.90 -13.66
N PHE A 433 -8.67 30.62 -13.29
CA PHE A 433 -8.12 30.15 -12.03
C PHE A 433 -6.59 30.04 -12.11
N GLY A 434 -5.90 30.95 -11.43
CA GLY A 434 -4.44 30.98 -11.35
C GLY A 434 -3.89 30.17 -10.18
N GLY A 435 -2.63 29.75 -10.32
CA GLY A 435 -1.89 28.98 -9.33
C GLY A 435 -2.16 27.47 -9.39
N GLY A 436 -1.19 26.69 -8.93
CA GLY A 436 -1.31 25.24 -8.77
C GLY A 436 -0.52 24.38 -9.73
N PHE A 437 -0.59 23.09 -9.42
CA PHE A 437 0.17 21.97 -9.98
C PHE A 437 -0.56 21.38 -11.20
N LEU A 438 0.15 21.09 -12.29
CA LEU A 438 -0.39 20.37 -13.45
C LEU A 438 0.73 19.56 -14.14
N GLY A 439 0.94 18.33 -13.67
CA GLY A 439 1.76 17.29 -14.34
C GLY A 439 3.25 17.62 -14.53
N LEU A 440 3.83 17.08 -15.61
CA LEU A 440 5.26 17.12 -15.97
C LEU A 440 5.83 18.51 -16.28
N ASP A 441 5.03 19.59 -16.24
CA ASP A 441 5.51 20.96 -16.44
C ASP A 441 6.28 21.54 -15.23
N ASN A 442 6.86 20.66 -14.41
CA ASN A 442 7.46 20.94 -13.11
C ASN A 442 8.93 21.39 -13.16
N ILE A 443 9.59 21.33 -14.32
CA ILE A 443 10.92 21.93 -14.44
C ILE A 443 10.74 23.41 -14.80
N GLY A 444 10.49 24.21 -13.76
CA GLY A 444 10.42 25.66 -13.83
C GLY A 444 11.61 26.31 -13.14
N VAL A 445 12.06 27.45 -13.66
CA VAL A 445 13.15 28.23 -13.05
C VAL A 445 12.75 28.85 -11.69
N PHE A 446 11.44 28.89 -11.39
CA PHE A 446 10.88 29.45 -10.16
C PHE A 446 9.62 28.71 -9.73
N ASP A 447 9.37 28.71 -8.42
CA ASP A 447 8.16 28.17 -7.78
C ASP A 447 6.94 29.05 -8.13
N ARG A 448 5.99 28.46 -8.86
CA ARG A 448 4.80 29.16 -9.39
C ARG A 448 3.75 29.46 -8.31
N SER A 449 3.86 28.82 -7.15
CA SER A 449 3.01 29.09 -5.99
C SER A 449 3.56 30.23 -5.12
N LYS A 450 4.74 30.78 -5.46
CA LYS A 450 5.38 31.92 -4.78
C LYS A 450 5.39 33.19 -5.64
N PRO A 451 5.62 34.37 -5.02
CA PRO A 451 5.85 35.59 -5.78
C PRO A 451 6.96 35.42 -6.81
N MET A 452 6.73 35.95 -8.02
CA MET A 452 7.70 35.92 -9.10
C MET A 452 8.99 36.65 -8.71
N PRO A 453 10.17 36.18 -9.14
CA PRO A 453 11.44 36.89 -8.92
C PRO A 453 11.56 38.18 -9.75
N VAL A 454 10.54 38.54 -10.52
CA VAL A 454 10.45 39.73 -11.37
C VAL A 454 9.11 40.44 -11.15
N PRO A 455 9.01 41.76 -11.40
CA PRO A 455 7.74 42.47 -11.37
C PRO A 455 6.74 41.89 -12.38
N GLY A 456 5.63 41.34 -11.90
CA GLY A 456 4.57 40.76 -12.73
C GLY A 456 3.66 39.81 -11.95
N GLN A 457 2.54 39.43 -12.57
CA GLN A 457 1.64 38.37 -12.09
C GLN A 457 1.54 37.28 -13.17
N LEU A 458 1.60 36.01 -12.74
CA LEU A 458 1.40 34.87 -13.63
C LEU A 458 -0.11 34.60 -13.74
N GLU A 459 -0.69 34.82 -14.91
CA GLU A 459 -2.03 34.35 -15.28
C GLU A 459 -1.87 33.18 -16.27
N GLN A 460 -2.56 32.06 -16.04
CA GLN A 460 -2.46 30.90 -16.92
C GLN A 460 -3.83 30.29 -17.21
N VAL A 461 -4.07 29.99 -18.49
CA VAL A 461 -5.22 29.22 -18.96
C VAL A 461 -4.72 27.82 -19.32
N ARG A 462 -5.26 26.79 -18.68
CA ARG A 462 -5.08 25.40 -19.14
C ARG A 462 -6.43 24.72 -19.14
N ASN A 463 -6.97 24.52 -20.33
CA ASN A 463 -8.22 23.79 -20.54
C ASN A 463 -8.03 22.34 -20.08
N CYS A 464 -8.53 21.99 -18.89
CA CYS A 464 -8.81 20.60 -18.52
C CYS A 464 -10.20 20.22 -19.04
N ILE A 465 -10.34 20.13 -20.36
CA ILE A 465 -11.48 19.45 -20.99
C ILE A 465 -10.87 18.56 -22.08
N PRO A 466 -10.81 17.23 -21.90
CA PRO A 466 -10.76 16.35 -23.05
C PRO A 466 -12.13 16.46 -23.75
N GLU A 467 -12.12 16.78 -25.03
CA GLU A 467 -13.31 16.72 -25.90
C GLU A 467 -14.00 15.36 -25.83
#